data_AF-A0A090MMA8-F1
#
_entry.id   AF-A0A090MMA8-F1
#
_cell.length_a   1.000
_cell.length_b   1.000
_cell.length_c   1.000
_cell.angle_alpha   90.00
_cell.angle_beta   90.00
_cell.angle_gamma   90.00
#
_symmetry.space_group_name_H-M   'P 1'
#
loop_
_entity.id
_entity.type
_entity.pdbx_description
1 polymer ?
#
loop_
_entity_poly.entity_id
_entity_poly.type
_entity_poly.pdbx_seq_one_letter_code
_entity_poly.pdbx_strand_id
1 'polypeptide(L)'
;MQTFSGYGSGNWYTGAVGGSWQISQTVRLEGRGLYRRGDADFVYQAFDSWGLEAALTWEFAPPFVSIPRNWSISPYFKYANTRFDAANPNIDPATVRHDNQWSAGAIFNTPITKAIGFTTTLQYDRNNSNLPNYRLNNFSVIAGPTFRF
;
A
#
# COMPACT_ATOMS: atom_id res chain seq x y z
N MET A 1 -20.19 1.62 6.97
CA MET A 1 -20.45 2.73 6.04
C MET A 1 -19.51 2.53 4.86
N GLN A 2 -20.06 2.17 3.70
CA GLN A 2 -19.32 1.86 2.48
C GLN A 2 -18.97 3.17 1.78
N THR A 3 -17.68 3.51 1.70
CA THR A 3 -17.22 4.62 0.87
C THR A 3 -17.41 4.21 -0.59
N PHE A 4 -18.25 4.94 -1.32
CA PHE A 4 -18.40 4.82 -2.77
C PHE A 4 -17.08 5.20 -3.45
N SER A 5 -16.14 4.26 -3.51
CA SER A 5 -14.97 4.31 -4.38
C SER A 5 -15.35 3.60 -5.68
N GLY A 6 -16.25 4.24 -6.45
CA GLY A 6 -16.51 3.85 -7.83
C GLY A 6 -15.31 4.22 -8.69
N TYR A 7 -14.27 3.38 -8.70
CA TYR A 7 -13.45 3.27 -9.90
C TYR A 7 -14.40 2.80 -11.01
N GLY A 8 -14.43 3.56 -12.12
CA GLY A 8 -15.49 3.56 -13.14
C GLY A 8 -15.84 2.19 -13.73
N SER A 9 -16.94 2.16 -14.49
CA SER A 9 -17.58 0.99 -15.11
C SER A 9 -16.75 0.25 -16.16
N GLY A 10 -15.44 0.48 -16.26
CA GLY A 10 -14.59 -0.03 -17.33
C GLY A 10 -13.51 -1.02 -16.89
N ASN A 11 -12.71 -1.45 -17.87
CA ASN A 11 -11.61 -2.39 -17.68
C ASN A 11 -10.33 -1.65 -17.28
N TRP A 12 -9.48 -2.33 -16.53
CA TRP A 12 -8.22 -1.78 -16.05
C TRP A 12 -7.11 -2.82 -16.19
N TYR A 13 -5.96 -2.36 -16.65
CA TYR A 13 -4.75 -3.15 -16.79
C TYR A 13 -3.75 -2.70 -15.74
N THR A 14 -3.16 -3.65 -15.02
CA THR A 14 -2.08 -3.37 -14.06
C THR A 14 -0.87 -4.21 -14.44
N GLY A 15 0.23 -3.54 -14.79
CA GLY A 15 1.56 -4.15 -14.88
C GLY A 15 2.35 -3.89 -13.60
N ALA A 16 3.09 -4.87 -13.13
CA ALA A 16 3.98 -4.69 -11.99
C ALA A 16 5.31 -5.42 -12.23
N VAL A 17 6.40 -4.78 -11.80
CA VAL A 17 7.74 -5.36 -11.82
C VAL A 17 8.30 -5.24 -10.41
N GLY A 18 8.70 -6.36 -9.83
CA GLY A 18 9.25 -6.41 -8.48
C GLY A 18 10.60 -7.10 -8.45
N GLY A 19 11.42 -6.72 -7.48
CA GLY A 19 12.69 -7.34 -7.17
C GLY A 19 12.88 -7.44 -5.66
N SER A 20 13.61 -8.48 -5.25
CA SER A 20 14.03 -8.67 -3.86
C SER A 20 15.54 -8.80 -3.81
N TRP A 21 16.15 -8.10 -2.86
CA TRP A 21 17.58 -8.15 -2.58
C TRP A 21 17.80 -8.66 -1.17
N GLN A 22 18.42 -9.84 -1.06
CA GLN A 22 18.86 -10.38 0.23
C GLN A 22 20.18 -9.70 0.60
N ILE A 23 20.14 -8.71 1.49
CA ILE A 23 21.34 -7.95 1.91
C ILE A 23 22.19 -8.81 2.85
N SER A 24 21.55 -9.56 3.74
CA SER A 24 22.19 -10.49 4.67
C SER A 24 21.27 -11.67 4.96
N GLN A 25 21.70 -12.63 5.79
CA GLN A 25 20.81 -13.70 6.25
C GLN A 25 19.58 -13.20 7.04
N THR A 26 19.63 -11.97 7.55
CA THR A 26 18.60 -11.37 8.39
C THR A 26 17.92 -10.17 7.77
N VAL A 27 18.47 -9.56 6.71
CA VAL A 27 17.93 -8.35 6.11
C VAL A 27 17.62 -8.58 4.64
N ARG A 28 16.38 -8.27 4.25
CA ARG A 28 15.87 -8.35 2.88
C ARG A 28 15.21 -7.03 2.50
N LEU A 29 15.63 -6.47 1.37
CA LEU A 29 14.98 -5.33 0.76
C LEU A 29 14.11 -5.82 -0.40
N GLU A 30 12.88 -5.34 -0.47
CA GLU A 30 11.92 -5.66 -1.52
C GLU A 30 11.46 -4.36 -2.15
N GLY A 31 11.40 -4.32 -3.47
CA GLY A 31 10.97 -3.15 -4.24
C GLY A 31 10.02 -3.58 -5.36
N ARG A 32 8.97 -2.82 -5.60
CA ARG A 32 8.00 -3.06 -6.66
C ARG A 32 7.57 -1.76 -7.33
N GLY A 33 7.71 -1.70 -8.65
CA GLY A 33 7.06 -0.70 -9.47
C GLY A 33 5.74 -1.24 -10.00
N LEU A 34 4.71 -0.39 -10.04
CA LEU A 34 3.41 -0.70 -10.60
C LEU A 34 2.98 0.40 -11.57
N TYR A 35 2.39 0.00 -12.67
CA TYR A 35 1.73 0.87 -13.62
C TYR A 35 0.33 0.34 -13.87
N ARG A 36 -0.64 1.23 -13.86
CA ARG A 36 -2.05 0.89 -14.02
C ARG A 36 -2.70 1.88 -14.96
N ARG A 37 -3.43 1.35 -15.92
CA ARG A 37 -4.26 2.12 -16.84
C ARG A 37 -5.69 1.63 -16.69
N GLY A 38 -6.57 2.52 -16.26
CA GLY A 38 -8.01 2.27 -16.24
C GLY A 38 -8.65 2.93 -17.45
N ASP A 39 -9.26 2.13 -18.31
CA ASP A 39 -10.19 2.62 -19.32
C ASP A 39 -11.59 2.67 -18.70
N ALA A 40 -12.36 3.71 -19.01
CA ALA A 40 -13.72 3.86 -18.53
C ALA A 40 -14.62 4.32 -19.67
N ASP A 41 -15.91 3.98 -19.60
CA ASP A 41 -16.92 4.40 -20.60
C ASP A 41 -17.01 5.92 -20.74
N PHE A 42 -16.58 6.64 -19.71
CA PHE A 42 -16.45 8.09 -19.69
C PHE A 42 -14.99 8.52 -19.55
N VAL A 43 -14.52 9.37 -20.47
CA VAL A 43 -13.11 9.84 -20.54
C VAL A 43 -12.66 10.52 -19.23
N TYR A 44 -13.56 11.14 -18.48
CA TYR A 44 -13.25 11.77 -17.19
C TYR A 44 -13.05 10.77 -16.03
N GLN A 45 -13.30 9.48 -16.26
CA GLN A 45 -13.02 8.40 -15.31
C GLN A 45 -11.82 7.53 -15.74
N ALA A 46 -11.31 7.71 -16.96
CA ALA A 46 -10.08 7.06 -17.40
C ALA A 46 -8.89 7.65 -16.62
N PHE A 47 -7.98 6.78 -16.20
CA PHE A 47 -6.83 7.19 -15.39
C PHE A 47 -5.57 6.41 -15.73
N ASP A 48 -4.43 7.11 -15.71
CA ASP A 48 -3.13 6.49 -15.56
C ASP A 48 -2.66 6.60 -14.12
N SER A 49 -2.06 5.54 -13.61
CA SER A 49 -1.49 5.51 -12.28
C SER A 49 -0.16 4.78 -12.32
N TRP A 50 0.85 5.37 -11.71
CA TRP A 50 2.11 4.70 -11.47
C TRP A 50 2.40 4.73 -9.98
N GLY A 51 3.07 3.70 -9.50
CA GLY A 51 3.43 3.59 -8.10
C GLY A 51 4.72 2.85 -7.88
N LEU A 52 5.26 3.07 -6.69
CA LEU A 52 6.46 2.46 -6.19
C LEU A 52 6.19 1.97 -4.78
N GLU A 53 6.60 0.76 -4.49
CA GLU A 53 6.55 0.16 -3.17
C GLU A 53 7.95 -0.31 -2.80
N ALA A 54 8.35 -0.07 -1.56
CA ALA A 54 9.59 -0.56 -1.01
C ALA A 54 9.34 -1.08 0.41
N ALA A 55 9.92 -2.20 0.77
CA ALA A 55 9.85 -2.77 2.11
C ALA A 55 11.20 -3.33 2.51
N LEU A 56 11.65 -3.02 3.72
CA LEU A 56 12.88 -3.56 4.28
C LEU A 56 12.49 -4.48 5.44
N THR A 57 12.65 -5.79 5.25
CA THR A 57 12.41 -6.79 6.29
C THR A 57 13.70 -7.08 7.02
N TRP A 58 13.68 -6.91 8.34
CA TRP A 58 14.77 -7.31 9.23
C TRP A 58 14.27 -8.36 10.22
N GLU A 59 14.90 -9.53 10.19
CA GLU A 59 14.65 -10.66 11.06
C GLU A 59 15.70 -10.72 12.18
N PHE A 60 15.25 -10.94 13.42
CA PHE A 60 16.13 -11.00 14.57
C PHE A 60 15.65 -12.04 15.58
N ALA A 61 16.58 -12.51 16.42
CA ALA A 61 16.29 -13.52 17.42
C ALA A 61 15.28 -12.98 18.46
N PRO A 62 14.30 -13.79 18.88
CA PRO A 62 13.36 -13.39 19.90
C PRO A 62 14.07 -13.17 21.25
N PRO A 63 13.51 -12.33 22.15
CA PRO A 63 14.11 -12.06 23.46
C PRO A 63 14.13 -13.30 24.38
N PHE A 64 13.34 -14.34 24.07
CA PHE A 64 13.27 -15.59 24.84
C PHE A 64 13.73 -16.77 23.97
N VAL A 65 14.68 -17.56 24.49
CA VAL A 65 15.24 -18.75 23.82
C VAL A 65 14.18 -19.84 23.58
N SER A 66 13.06 -19.81 24.32
CA SER A 66 11.93 -20.72 24.17
C SER A 66 11.10 -20.49 22.90
N ILE A 67 11.29 -19.36 22.21
CA ILE A 67 10.57 -19.03 20.98
C ILE A 67 11.35 -19.58 19.77
N PRO A 68 10.80 -20.55 19.02
CA PRO A 68 11.55 -21.27 17.99
C PRO A 68 11.71 -20.50 16.67
N ARG A 69 11.15 -19.28 16.53
CA ARG A 69 11.19 -18.50 15.29
C ARG A 69 11.62 -17.06 15.55
N ASN A 70 12.36 -16.52 14.58
CA ASN A 70 12.79 -15.13 14.57
C ASN A 70 11.58 -14.19 14.48
N TRP A 71 11.72 -13.04 15.12
CA TRP A 71 10.81 -11.92 14.96
C TRP A 71 11.24 -11.13 13.73
N SER A 72 10.30 -10.46 13.10
CA SER A 72 10.61 -9.60 11.95
C SER A 72 9.99 -8.23 12.10
N ILE A 73 10.73 -7.20 11.71
CA ILE A 73 10.20 -5.86 11.49
C ILE A 73 10.37 -5.49 10.02
N SER A 74 9.29 -5.03 9.40
CA SER A 74 9.22 -4.70 7.98
C SER A 74 8.67 -3.29 7.81
N PRO A 75 9.48 -2.23 8.02
CA PRO A 75 9.15 -0.90 7.50
C PRO A 75 8.90 -0.96 6.00
N TYR A 76 7.88 -0.26 5.54
CA TYR A 76 7.52 -0.14 4.14
C TYR A 76 7.10 1.27 3.80
N PHE A 77 7.26 1.60 2.52
CA PHE A 77 6.82 2.82 1.91
C PHE A 77 6.13 2.49 0.59
N LYS A 78 4.99 3.13 0.34
CA LYS A 78 4.24 3.04 -0.90
C LYS A 78 3.96 4.43 -1.40
N TYR A 79 4.05 4.60 -2.70
CA TYR A 79 3.77 5.84 -3.38
C TYR A 79 2.96 5.51 -4.62
N ALA A 80 1.93 6.29 -4.89
CA ALA A 80 1.12 6.19 -6.08
C ALA A 80 0.72 7.58 -6.55
N ASN A 81 0.99 7.85 -7.82
CA ASN A 81 0.53 9.04 -8.50
C ASN A 81 -0.54 8.61 -9.50
N THR A 82 -1.72 9.21 -9.42
CA THR A 82 -2.84 8.91 -10.31
C THR A 82 -3.29 10.19 -11.00
N ARG A 83 -3.35 10.14 -12.32
CA ARG A 83 -3.80 11.24 -13.18
C ARG A 83 -5.01 10.77 -13.97
N PHE A 84 -6.03 11.61 -13.99
CA PHE A 84 -7.23 11.35 -14.79
C PHE A 84 -7.10 12.05 -16.15
N ASP A 85 -7.70 11.50 -17.20
CA ASP A 85 -7.51 12.01 -18.56
C ASP A 85 -8.38 13.23 -18.89
N ALA A 86 -9.50 13.42 -18.19
CA ALA A 86 -10.38 14.57 -18.40
C ALA A 86 -10.99 15.09 -17.09
N ALA A 87 -11.34 16.38 -17.11
CA ALA A 87 -12.07 17.02 -16.02
C ALA A 87 -13.48 16.44 -15.93
N ASN A 88 -13.99 16.24 -14.71
CA ASN A 88 -15.32 15.69 -14.51
C ASN A 88 -16.36 16.82 -14.56
N PRO A 89 -17.19 16.90 -15.61
CA PRO A 89 -18.11 18.03 -15.79
C PRO A 89 -19.19 18.13 -14.70
N ASN A 90 -19.42 17.06 -13.92
CA ASN A 90 -20.39 17.03 -12.83
C ASN A 90 -19.82 17.47 -11.47
N ILE A 91 -18.49 17.53 -11.32
CA ILE A 91 -17.83 17.93 -10.06
C ILE A 91 -17.09 19.25 -10.26
N ASP A 92 -16.20 19.29 -11.25
CA ASP A 92 -15.51 20.51 -11.67
C ASP A 92 -15.11 20.36 -13.16
N PRO A 93 -15.78 21.09 -14.07
CA PRO A 93 -15.50 21.01 -15.50
C PRO A 93 -14.15 21.63 -15.92
N ALA A 94 -13.49 22.39 -15.04
CA ALA A 94 -12.25 23.09 -15.36
C ALA A 94 -10.98 22.38 -14.85
N THR A 95 -11.12 21.43 -13.92
CA THR A 95 -9.97 20.84 -13.23
C THR A 95 -9.87 19.32 -13.46
N VAL A 96 -8.82 18.91 -14.16
CA VAL A 96 -8.44 17.49 -14.29
C VAL A 96 -7.89 16.99 -12.96
N ARG A 97 -8.46 15.93 -12.38
CA ARG A 97 -8.04 15.39 -11.07
C ARG A 97 -6.62 14.82 -11.13
N HIS A 98 -5.82 15.17 -10.13
CA HIS A 98 -4.48 14.62 -9.92
C HIS A 98 -4.32 14.27 -8.44
N ASP A 99 -4.05 13.00 -8.18
CA ASP A 99 -3.94 12.43 -6.84
C ASP A 99 -2.52 11.95 -6.59
N ASN A 100 -1.95 12.41 -5.49
CA ASN A 100 -0.64 12.01 -5.03
C ASN A 100 -0.77 11.32 -3.66
N GLN A 101 -0.80 10.00 -3.67
CA GLN A 101 -0.94 9.18 -2.48
C GLN A 101 0.41 8.61 -2.07
N TRP A 102 0.72 8.68 -0.78
CA TRP A 102 1.79 7.92 -0.19
C TRP A 102 1.35 7.30 1.13
N SER A 103 1.93 6.14 1.42
CA SER A 103 1.67 5.38 2.62
C SER A 103 3.00 4.93 3.19
N ALA A 104 3.24 5.21 4.46
CA ALA A 104 4.43 4.74 5.17
C ALA A 104 3.99 3.93 6.37
N GLY A 105 4.68 2.85 6.67
CA GLY A 105 4.29 2.00 7.77
C GLY A 105 5.37 1.02 8.18
N ALA A 106 5.05 0.22 9.18
CA ALA A 106 5.88 -0.89 9.60
C ALA A 106 5.00 -2.06 10.02
N ILE A 107 5.41 -3.26 9.62
CA ILE A 107 4.78 -4.50 10.06
C ILE A 107 5.74 -5.16 11.04
N PHE A 108 5.26 -5.46 12.23
CA PHE A 108 5.99 -6.20 13.23
C PHE A 108 5.34 -7.57 13.41
N ASN A 109 6.10 -8.63 13.14
CA ASN A 109 5.65 -10.01 13.27
C ASN A 109 6.42 -10.69 14.39
N THR A 110 5.68 -11.20 15.37
CA THR A 110 6.21 -11.93 16.51
C THR A 110 5.55 -13.32 16.57
N PRO A 111 6.10 -14.30 15.82
CA PRO A 111 5.68 -15.68 16.00
C PRO A 111 6.04 -16.14 17.42
N ILE A 112 5.05 -16.66 18.15
CA ILE A 112 5.22 -17.17 19.53
C ILE A 112 5.48 -18.67 19.47
N THR A 113 4.71 -19.39 18.65
CA THR A 113 4.84 -20.83 18.41
C THR A 113 4.81 -21.13 16.91
N LYS A 114 4.84 -22.42 16.53
CA LYS A 114 4.67 -22.83 15.12
C LYS A 114 3.29 -22.48 14.56
N ALA A 115 2.27 -22.41 15.43
CA ALA A 115 0.87 -22.23 15.05
C ALA A 115 0.31 -20.84 15.42
N ILE A 116 0.91 -20.15 16.40
CA ILE A 116 0.42 -18.88 16.93
C ILE A 116 1.49 -17.81 16.78
N GLY A 117 1.10 -16.66 16.24
CA GLY A 117 1.91 -15.45 16.23
C GLY A 117 1.07 -14.23 16.55
N PHE A 118 1.73 -13.08 16.57
CA PHE A 118 1.09 -11.80 16.68
C PHE A 118 1.67 -10.88 15.61
N THR A 119 0.79 -10.10 14.97
CA THR A 119 1.18 -9.15 13.93
C THR A 119 0.62 -7.79 14.28
N THR A 120 1.50 -6.79 14.31
CA THR A 120 1.14 -5.39 14.47
C THR A 120 1.54 -4.64 13.20
N THR A 121 0.59 -3.97 12.57
CA THR A 121 0.81 -3.09 11.42
C THR A 121 0.51 -1.66 11.83
N LEU A 122 1.50 -0.80 11.63
CA LEU A 122 1.37 0.64 11.71
C LEU A 122 1.35 1.17 10.28
N GLN A 123 0.37 2.00 9.94
CA GLN A 123 0.25 2.61 8.61
C GLN A 123 -0.17 4.07 8.74
N TYR A 124 0.54 4.92 8.03
CA TYR A 124 0.20 6.33 7.85
C TYR A 124 -0.04 6.59 6.38
N ASP A 125 -1.25 6.98 6.03
CA ASP A 125 -1.70 7.25 4.67
C ASP A 125 -1.94 8.75 4.46
N ARG A 126 -1.39 9.28 3.38
CA ARG A 126 -1.63 10.66 2.97
C ARG A 126 -1.91 10.73 1.48
N ASN A 127 -3.07 11.27 1.12
CA ASN A 127 -3.43 11.59 -0.25
C ASN A 127 -3.53 13.11 -0.42
N ASN A 128 -2.69 13.66 -1.28
CA ASN A 128 -2.78 15.04 -1.70
C ASN A 128 -3.43 15.09 -3.09
N SER A 129 -4.72 15.42 -3.12
CA SER A 129 -5.48 15.63 -4.34
C SER A 129 -5.69 17.12 -4.58
N ASN A 130 -5.70 17.54 -5.85
CA ASN A 130 -6.10 18.89 -6.25
C ASN A 130 -7.59 19.18 -6.01
N LEU A 131 -8.40 18.14 -5.79
CA LEU A 131 -9.78 18.26 -5.36
C LEU A 131 -9.86 18.06 -3.83
N PRO A 132 -10.31 19.09 -3.06
CA PRO A 132 -10.34 19.04 -1.59
C PRO A 132 -11.10 17.84 -1.02
N ASN A 133 -12.16 17.39 -1.72
CA ASN A 133 -12.99 16.26 -1.31
C ASN A 133 -12.25 14.90 -1.28
N TYR A 134 -11.08 14.79 -1.91
CA TYR A 134 -10.31 13.54 -1.98
C TYR A 134 -8.99 13.56 -1.18
N ARG A 135 -8.75 14.63 -0.41
CA ARG A 135 -7.58 14.70 0.48
C ARG A 135 -7.78 13.73 1.65
N LEU A 136 -6.79 12.88 1.88
CA LEU A 136 -6.80 11.89 2.96
C LEU A 136 -5.57 12.11 3.85
N ASN A 137 -5.76 12.03 5.16
CA ASN A 137 -4.69 11.96 6.14
C ASN A 137 -5.16 11.02 7.25
N ASN A 138 -4.61 9.82 7.30
CA ASN A 138 -5.07 8.79 8.22
C ASN A 138 -3.89 8.07 8.87
N PHE A 139 -4.00 7.84 10.16
CA PHE A 139 -3.08 6.98 10.91
C PHE A 139 -3.86 5.78 11.40
N SER A 140 -3.37 4.59 11.07
CA SER A 140 -4.00 3.32 11.41
C SER A 140 -3.02 2.42 12.14
N VAL A 141 -3.53 1.78 13.19
CA VAL A 141 -2.84 0.74 13.95
C VAL A 141 -3.72 -0.48 13.92
N ILE A 142 -3.18 -1.58 13.42
CA ILE A 142 -3.87 -2.87 13.37
C ILE A 142 -2.99 -3.85 14.13
N ALA A 143 -3.53 -4.48 15.17
CA ALA A 143 -2.82 -5.51 15.90
C ALA A 143 -3.75 -6.72 16.04
N GLY A 144 -3.24 -7.91 15.75
CA GLY A 144 -4.05 -9.12 15.80
C GLY A 144 -3.22 -10.39 15.95
N PRO A 145 -3.80 -11.43 16.56
CA PRO A 145 -3.20 -12.75 16.57
C PRO A 145 -3.23 -13.33 15.16
N THR A 146 -2.18 -14.07 14.81
CA THR A 146 -2.11 -14.85 13.58
C THR A 146 -2.08 -16.33 13.91
N PHE A 147 -2.92 -17.10 13.23
CA PHE A 147 -2.97 -18.55 13.39
C PHE A 147 -2.57 -19.20 12.06
N ARG A 148 -1.67 -20.19 12.13
CA ARG A 148 -1.28 -21.03 11.00
C ARG A 148 -1.60 -22.49 11.33
N PHE A 149 -2.34 -23.15 10.44
CA PHE A 149 -2.75 -24.55 10.53
C PHE A 149 -2.15 -25.36 9.38
#